data_AF-A0A7S0AY17-F1
#
_entry.id   AF-A0A7S0AY17-F1
#
_cell.length_a   1.000
_cell.length_b   1.000
_cell.length_c   1.000
_cell.angle_alpha   90.00
_cell.angle_beta   90.00
_cell.angle_gamma   90.00
#
_symmetry.space_group_name_H-M   'P 1'
#
loop_
_entity.id
_entity.type
_entity.pdbx_description
1 polymer ?
#
loop_
_entity_poly.entity_id
_entity_poly.type
_entity_poly.pdbx_seq_one_letter_code
_entity_poly.pdbx_strand_id
1 'polypeptide(L)'
;MDDAVALRNAVVTAKKAGLESSVATKWDKALSEQERKLADSLIDGETRHILESVGLAPVADSLQDMEAVYVEGQLIASHPGLGPDDVQAAMKDFYDSLYSPPMPPFDEIRDPVLRKYARGKTAENVVELYAQIYNALRSDRGGYDDVSFLSMAPDQVK
;
A
#
# COMPACT_ATOMS: atom_id res chain seq x y z
N MET A 1 -2.07 -21.26 -3.29
CA MET A 1 -3.29 -20.84 -4.03
C MET A 1 -3.98 -21.94 -4.85
N ASP A 2 -3.47 -23.19 -4.87
CA ASP A 2 -4.22 -24.33 -5.45
C ASP A 2 -5.51 -24.64 -4.65
N ASP A 3 -5.48 -24.37 -3.35
CA ASP A 3 -6.59 -24.69 -2.44
C ASP A 3 -7.85 -23.85 -2.69
N ALA A 4 -7.69 -22.60 -3.15
CA ALA A 4 -8.82 -21.72 -3.49
C ALA A 4 -9.55 -22.21 -4.74
N VAL A 5 -8.80 -22.63 -5.76
CA VAL A 5 -9.35 -23.25 -6.97
C VAL A 5 -10.00 -24.60 -6.64
N ALA A 6 -9.37 -25.40 -5.78
CA ALA A 6 -9.93 -26.65 -5.29
C ALA A 6 -11.24 -26.44 -4.50
N LEU A 7 -11.29 -25.43 -3.63
CA LEU A 7 -12.49 -25.03 -2.87
C LEU A 7 -13.62 -24.58 -3.80
N ARG A 8 -13.34 -23.71 -4.77
CA ARG A 8 -14.33 -23.29 -5.78
C ARG A 8 -14.85 -24.49 -6.58
N ASN A 9 -13.97 -25.39 -7.00
CA ASN A 9 -14.35 -26.61 -7.71
C ASN A 9 -15.19 -27.57 -6.84
N ALA A 10 -14.91 -27.64 -5.53
CA ALA A 10 -15.71 -28.39 -4.58
C ALA A 10 -17.11 -27.80 -4.44
N VAL A 11 -17.25 -26.47 -4.36
CA VAL A 11 -18.58 -25.80 -4.32
C VAL A 11 -19.35 -26.06 -5.62
N VAL A 12 -18.70 -25.98 -6.79
CA VAL A 12 -19.32 -26.30 -8.08
C VAL A 12 -19.79 -27.75 -8.13
N THR A 13 -18.97 -28.69 -7.63
CA THR A 13 -19.33 -30.11 -7.56
C THR A 13 -20.51 -30.33 -6.60
N ALA A 14 -20.50 -29.67 -5.43
CA ALA A 14 -21.59 -29.74 -4.47
C ALA A 14 -22.92 -29.20 -5.04
N LYS A 15 -22.87 -28.07 -5.78
CA LYS A 15 -24.04 -27.56 -6.53
C LYS A 15 -24.62 -28.60 -7.48
N LYS A 16 -23.76 -29.29 -8.25
CA LYS A 16 -24.18 -30.36 -9.17
C LYS A 16 -24.75 -31.58 -8.44
N ALA A 17 -24.31 -31.83 -7.21
CA ALA A 17 -24.79 -32.92 -6.36
C ALA A 17 -26.09 -32.60 -5.59
N GLY A 18 -26.70 -31.44 -5.81
CA GLY A 18 -27.97 -31.06 -5.19
C GLY A 18 -27.84 -30.16 -3.95
N LEU A 19 -26.68 -29.52 -3.73
CA LEU A 19 -26.54 -28.47 -2.72
C LEU A 19 -27.55 -27.35 -3.00
N GLU A 20 -28.30 -26.96 -1.96
CA GLU A 20 -29.30 -25.90 -2.08
C GLU A 20 -28.66 -24.60 -2.58
N SER A 21 -29.33 -23.95 -3.55
CA SER A 21 -28.81 -22.73 -4.18
C SER A 21 -28.52 -21.61 -3.17
N SER A 22 -29.33 -21.49 -2.12
CA SER A 22 -29.15 -20.51 -1.04
C SER A 22 -27.84 -20.75 -0.27
N VAL A 23 -27.50 -22.02 0.02
CA VAL A 23 -26.27 -22.43 0.72
C VAL A 23 -25.06 -22.26 -0.20
N ALA A 24 -25.19 -22.66 -1.46
CA ALA A 24 -24.11 -22.54 -2.42
C ALA A 24 -23.73 -21.08 -2.69
N THR A 25 -24.72 -20.18 -2.73
CA THR A 25 -24.49 -18.73 -2.84
C THR A 25 -23.78 -18.16 -1.61
N LYS A 26 -24.14 -18.62 -0.41
CA LYS A 26 -23.45 -18.22 0.83
C LYS A 26 -21.98 -18.65 0.80
N TRP A 27 -21.68 -19.86 0.34
CA TRP A 27 -20.31 -20.38 0.24
C TRP A 27 -19.49 -19.63 -0.81
N ASP A 28 -20.04 -19.37 -1.99
CA ASP A 28 -19.36 -18.57 -3.01
C ASP A 28 -19.02 -17.16 -2.50
N LYS A 29 -19.96 -16.53 -1.79
CA LYS A 29 -19.74 -15.20 -1.19
C LYS A 29 -18.64 -15.26 -0.13
N ALA A 30 -18.68 -16.23 0.78
CA ALA A 30 -17.68 -16.38 1.83
C ALA A 30 -16.28 -16.65 1.26
N LEU A 31 -16.16 -17.51 0.24
CA LEU A 31 -14.90 -17.77 -0.45
C LEU A 31 -14.36 -16.52 -1.14
N SER A 32 -15.21 -15.79 -1.86
CA SER A 32 -14.81 -14.56 -2.55
C SER A 32 -14.38 -13.47 -1.56
N GLU A 33 -15.07 -13.35 -0.43
CA GLU A 33 -14.69 -12.41 0.63
C GLU A 33 -13.34 -12.78 1.26
N GLN A 34 -13.09 -14.07 1.49
CA GLN A 34 -11.83 -14.53 2.04
C GLN A 34 -10.65 -14.37 1.06
N GLU A 35 -10.86 -14.69 -0.22
CA GLU A 35 -9.87 -14.44 -1.28
C GLU A 35 -9.52 -12.95 -1.37
N ARG A 36 -10.52 -12.07 -1.28
CA ARG A 36 -10.29 -10.62 -1.24
C ARG A 36 -9.46 -10.22 -0.02
N LYS A 37 -9.81 -10.67 1.19
CA LYS A 37 -9.04 -10.37 2.41
C LYS A 37 -7.58 -10.83 2.32
N LEU A 38 -7.34 -12.01 1.75
CA LEU A 38 -5.99 -12.52 1.54
C LEU A 38 -5.23 -11.69 0.49
N ALA A 39 -5.90 -11.30 -0.60
CA ALA A 39 -5.31 -10.42 -1.60
C ALA A 39 -4.98 -9.04 -1.00
N ASP A 40 -5.87 -8.46 -0.21
CA ASP A 40 -5.66 -7.18 0.48
C ASP A 40 -4.45 -7.27 1.42
N SER A 41 -4.35 -8.35 2.22
CA SER A 41 -3.19 -8.57 3.09
C SER A 41 -1.86 -8.73 2.33
N LEU A 42 -1.88 -9.38 1.16
CA LEU A 42 -0.70 -9.47 0.29
C LEU A 42 -0.34 -8.11 -0.29
N ILE A 43 -1.34 -7.34 -0.74
CA ILE A 43 -1.16 -5.99 -1.26
C ILE A 43 -0.55 -5.09 -0.18
N ASP A 44 -1.03 -5.14 1.05
CA ASP A 44 -0.51 -4.32 2.15
C ASP A 44 0.95 -4.68 2.47
N GLY A 45 1.28 -5.97 2.51
CA GLY A 45 2.65 -6.45 2.71
C GLY A 45 3.60 -5.99 1.60
N GLU A 46 3.20 -6.15 0.34
CA GLU A 46 4.00 -5.71 -0.81
C GLU A 46 4.08 -4.19 -0.93
N THR A 47 3.02 -3.46 -0.57
CA THR A 47 3.03 -1.99 -0.49
C THR A 47 4.10 -1.55 0.49
N ARG A 48 4.11 -2.14 1.69
CA ARG A 48 5.14 -1.85 2.70
C ARG A 48 6.55 -2.13 2.17
N HIS A 49 6.75 -3.30 1.54
CA HIS A 49 8.05 -3.68 1.01
C HIS A 49 8.54 -2.71 -0.09
N ILE A 50 7.64 -2.26 -0.97
CA ILE A 50 7.97 -1.25 -1.96
C ILE A 50 8.35 0.06 -1.29
N LEU A 51 7.56 0.53 -0.32
CA LEU A 51 7.86 1.76 0.42
C LEU A 51 9.22 1.72 1.12
N GLU A 52 9.61 0.56 1.66
CA GLU A 52 10.95 0.33 2.22
C GLU A 52 12.02 0.44 1.15
N SER A 53 11.81 -0.20 -0.01
CA SER A 53 12.78 -0.19 -1.12
C SER A 53 12.99 1.18 -1.77
N VAL A 54 12.00 2.06 -1.68
CA VAL A 54 12.05 3.43 -2.23
C VAL A 54 12.30 4.50 -1.15
N GLY A 55 12.60 4.09 0.09
CA GLY A 55 12.99 5.00 1.18
C GLY A 55 11.84 5.75 1.86
N LEU A 56 10.58 5.53 1.47
CA LEU A 56 9.41 6.22 2.06
C LEU A 56 8.88 5.59 3.34
N ALA A 57 9.11 4.29 3.59
CA ALA A 57 8.59 3.62 4.77
C ALA A 57 9.05 4.25 6.11
N PRO A 58 10.34 4.61 6.30
CA PRO A 58 10.80 5.25 7.54
C PRO A 58 10.12 6.61 7.81
N VAL A 59 9.86 7.39 6.76
CA VAL A 59 9.18 8.68 6.86
C VAL A 59 7.71 8.48 7.24
N ALA A 60 7.04 7.52 6.61
CA ALA A 60 5.66 7.17 6.92
C ALA A 60 5.50 6.66 8.37
N ASP A 61 6.38 5.74 8.79
CA ASP A 61 6.38 5.20 10.16
C ASP A 61 6.63 6.33 11.18
N SER A 62 7.56 7.24 10.90
CA SER A 62 7.85 8.38 11.80
C SER A 62 6.70 9.40 11.88
N LEU A 63 5.98 9.63 10.78
CA LEU A 63 4.76 10.45 10.79
C LEU A 63 3.66 9.81 11.63
N GLN A 64 3.47 8.50 11.49
CA GLN A 64 2.48 7.76 12.27
C GLN A 64 2.83 7.78 13.77
N ASP A 65 4.10 7.59 14.12
CA ASP A 65 4.59 7.67 15.50
C ASP A 65 4.36 9.07 16.10
N MET A 66 4.62 10.12 15.33
CA MET A 66 4.37 11.50 15.74
C MET A 66 2.88 11.76 15.99
N GLU A 67 2.00 11.26 15.12
CA GLU A 67 0.54 11.40 15.29
C GLU A 67 0.03 10.69 16.55
N ALA A 68 0.62 9.56 16.90
CA ALA A 68 0.26 8.79 18.09
C ALA A 68 0.60 9.49 19.42
N VAL A 69 1.62 10.36 19.44
CA VAL A 69 2.16 10.99 20.66
C VAL A 69 1.77 12.47 20.77
N TYR A 70 0.88 12.98 19.92
CA TYR A 70 0.48 14.40 19.77
C TYR A 70 0.99 15.35 20.87
N VAL A 71 2.01 16.13 20.53
CA VAL A 71 2.51 17.23 21.36
C VAL A 71 2.10 18.54 20.71
N GLU A 72 1.29 19.32 21.41
CA GLU A 72 0.82 20.62 20.93
C GLU A 72 2.02 21.55 20.64
N GLY A 73 2.01 22.16 19.45
CA GLY A 73 3.08 23.07 18.99
C GLY A 73 4.34 22.40 18.44
N GLN A 74 4.44 21.06 18.44
CA GLN A 74 5.58 20.38 17.83
C GLN A 74 5.47 20.38 16.29
N LEU A 75 6.53 20.83 15.63
CA LEU A 75 6.70 20.80 14.17
C LEU A 75 7.17 19.41 13.71
N ILE A 76 6.72 18.99 12.53
CA ILE A 76 7.08 17.69 11.93
C ILE A 76 8.60 17.56 11.78
N ALA A 77 9.27 18.61 11.27
CA ALA A 77 10.72 18.65 11.11
C ALA A 77 11.54 18.47 12.40
N SER A 78 10.91 18.60 13.58
CA SER A 78 11.56 18.42 14.88
C SER A 78 11.47 16.99 15.43
N HIS A 79 10.69 16.12 14.78
CA HIS A 79 10.53 14.73 15.19
C HIS A 79 11.70 13.86 14.65
N PRO A 80 12.24 12.92 15.44
CA PRO A 80 13.23 11.96 14.94
C PRO A 80 12.76 11.23 13.68
N GLY A 81 13.63 11.11 12.66
CA GLY A 81 13.29 10.49 11.38
C GLY A 81 12.50 11.38 10.41
N LEU A 82 12.14 12.60 10.84
CA LEU A 82 11.45 13.61 10.02
C LEU A 82 12.28 14.88 9.86
N GLY A 83 13.57 14.84 10.22
CA GLY A 83 14.48 15.96 10.01
C GLY A 83 14.63 16.31 8.51
N PRO A 84 15.02 17.55 8.17
CA PRO A 84 15.20 17.97 6.78
C PRO A 84 16.12 17.04 5.98
N ASP A 85 17.26 16.64 6.55
CA ASP A 85 18.22 15.76 5.89
C ASP A 85 17.64 14.36 5.63
N ASP A 86 16.95 13.78 6.61
CA ASP A 86 16.35 12.44 6.52
C ASP A 86 15.25 12.41 5.45
N VAL A 87 14.36 13.40 5.48
CA VAL A 87 13.26 13.51 4.52
C VAL A 87 13.77 13.83 3.12
N GLN A 88 14.77 14.71 2.99
CA GLN A 88 15.37 15.03 1.70
C GLN A 88 16.05 13.81 1.08
N ALA A 89 16.75 13.00 1.88
CA ALA A 89 17.35 11.74 1.42
C ALA A 89 16.26 10.75 0.95
N ALA A 90 15.22 10.54 1.77
CA ALA A 90 14.10 9.66 1.42
C ALA A 90 13.36 10.10 0.14
N MET A 91 13.11 11.40 -0.03
CA MET A 91 12.47 11.95 -1.23
C MET A 91 13.34 11.76 -2.47
N LYS A 92 14.66 11.93 -2.34
CA LYS A 92 15.60 11.67 -3.42
C LYS A 92 15.57 10.19 -3.84
N ASP A 93 15.68 9.28 -2.88
CA ASP A 93 15.63 7.83 -3.16
C ASP A 93 14.30 7.43 -3.82
N PHE A 94 13.20 8.03 -3.36
CA PHE A 94 11.89 7.84 -3.98
C PHE A 94 11.86 8.32 -5.44
N TYR A 95 12.31 9.53 -5.73
CA TYR A 95 12.31 10.04 -7.11
C TYR A 95 13.28 9.28 -8.01
N ASP A 96 14.44 8.87 -7.51
CA ASP A 96 15.38 8.03 -8.26
C ASP A 96 14.74 6.67 -8.59
N SER A 97 13.91 6.12 -7.71
CA SER A 97 13.18 4.88 -7.96
C SER A 97 12.13 5.00 -9.07
N LEU A 98 11.59 6.20 -9.35
CA LEU A 98 10.57 6.39 -10.40
C LEU A 98 11.12 6.10 -11.81
N TYR A 99 12.43 6.18 -12.01
CA TYR A 99 13.07 5.80 -13.27
C TYR A 99 13.11 4.29 -13.49
N SER A 100 13.07 3.50 -12.41
CA SER A 100 13.03 2.03 -12.46
C SER A 100 12.20 1.49 -11.29
N PRO A 101 10.86 1.65 -11.32
CA PRO A 101 10.02 1.34 -10.17
C PRO A 101 10.11 -0.14 -9.79
N PRO A 102 10.23 -0.46 -8.49
CA PRO A 102 10.19 -1.83 -8.02
C PRO A 102 8.82 -2.44 -8.36
N MET A 103 8.83 -3.61 -9.00
CA MET A 103 7.61 -4.32 -9.37
C MET A 103 7.28 -5.36 -8.30
N PRO A 104 6.07 -5.33 -7.69
CA PRO A 104 5.72 -6.28 -6.67
C PRO A 104 5.56 -7.69 -7.27
N PRO A 105 6.27 -8.71 -6.73
CA PRO A 105 6.25 -10.07 -7.25
C PRO A 105 4.99 -10.82 -6.80
N PHE A 106 3.84 -10.49 -7.38
CA PHE A 106 2.57 -11.22 -7.16
C PHE A 106 2.50 -12.56 -7.93
N ASP A 107 3.61 -13.30 -8.04
CA ASP A 107 3.68 -14.55 -8.81
C ASP A 107 2.85 -15.67 -8.18
N GLU A 108 2.60 -15.58 -6.87
CA GLU A 108 1.73 -16.49 -6.13
C GLU A 108 0.24 -16.35 -6.53
N ILE A 109 -0.16 -15.18 -7.05
CA ILE A 109 -1.52 -14.92 -7.52
C ILE A 109 -1.68 -15.50 -8.91
N ARG A 110 -2.27 -16.69 -9.03
CA ARG A 110 -2.46 -17.37 -10.32
C ARG A 110 -3.48 -16.68 -11.23
N ASP A 111 -4.51 -16.06 -10.66
CA ASP A 111 -5.51 -15.32 -11.43
C ASP A 111 -4.89 -14.04 -12.02
N PRO A 112 -4.78 -13.91 -13.36
CA PRO A 112 -4.16 -12.76 -14.00
C PRO A 112 -4.93 -11.45 -13.77
N VAL A 113 -6.26 -11.52 -13.60
CA VAL A 113 -7.10 -10.34 -13.32
C VAL A 113 -6.83 -9.86 -11.89
N LEU A 114 -6.82 -10.77 -10.93
CA LEU A 114 -6.51 -10.46 -9.54
C LEU A 114 -5.06 -9.95 -9.38
N ARG A 115 -4.11 -10.54 -10.12
CA ARG A 115 -2.72 -10.10 -10.13
C ARG A 115 -2.57 -8.68 -10.68
N LYS A 116 -3.25 -8.37 -11.79
CA LYS A 116 -3.25 -7.00 -12.36
C LYS A 116 -3.87 -6.02 -11.38
N TYR A 117 -4.97 -6.40 -10.73
CA TYR A 117 -5.61 -5.60 -9.70
C TYR A 117 -4.67 -5.32 -8.53
N ALA A 118 -4.00 -6.36 -7.99
CA ALA A 118 -3.06 -6.22 -6.88
C ALA A 118 -1.90 -5.28 -7.21
N ARG A 119 -1.31 -5.39 -8.41
CA ARG A 119 -0.28 -4.46 -8.89
C ARG A 119 -0.77 -3.02 -8.95
N GLY A 120 -1.95 -2.80 -9.54
CA GLY A 120 -2.56 -1.47 -9.62
C GLY A 120 -2.81 -0.89 -8.23
N LYS A 121 -3.40 -1.69 -7.33
CA LYS A 121 -3.72 -1.24 -5.98
C LYS A 121 -2.48 -0.94 -5.15
N THR A 122 -1.40 -1.70 -5.33
CA THR A 122 -0.11 -1.45 -4.68
C THR A 122 0.47 -0.10 -5.13
N ALA A 123 0.48 0.16 -6.44
CA ALA A 123 0.94 1.44 -6.98
C ALA A 123 0.08 2.61 -6.48
N GLU A 124 -1.25 2.46 -6.48
CA GLU A 124 -2.18 3.44 -5.92
C GLU A 124 -1.87 3.73 -4.45
N ASN A 125 -1.67 2.70 -3.62
CA ASN A 125 -1.37 2.87 -2.20
C ASN A 125 -0.04 3.62 -1.97
N VAL A 126 0.99 3.34 -2.78
CA VAL A 126 2.28 4.06 -2.72
C VAL A 126 2.09 5.54 -3.07
N VAL A 127 1.32 5.84 -4.12
CA VAL A 127 1.01 7.22 -4.52
C VAL A 127 0.18 7.94 -3.46
N GLU A 128 -0.82 7.26 -2.88
CA GLU A 128 -1.65 7.80 -1.80
C GLU A 128 -0.81 8.15 -0.57
N LEU A 129 0.09 7.25 -0.16
CA LEU A 129 0.97 7.50 0.98
C LEU A 129 1.98 8.62 0.68
N TYR A 130 2.55 8.65 -0.52
CA TYR A 130 3.39 9.76 -0.97
C TYR A 130 2.63 11.09 -0.89
N ALA A 131 1.37 11.13 -1.34
CA ALA A 131 0.55 12.33 -1.26
C ALA A 131 0.30 12.77 0.19
N GLN A 132 0.08 11.83 1.11
CA GLN A 132 -0.06 12.12 2.54
C GLN A 132 1.22 12.73 3.11
N ILE A 133 2.37 12.12 2.85
CA ILE A 133 3.68 12.64 3.26
C ILE A 133 3.88 14.04 2.68
N TYR A 134 3.72 14.21 1.37
CA TYR A 134 3.89 15.49 0.68
C TYR A 134 3.04 16.61 1.30
N ASN A 135 1.76 16.33 1.58
CA ASN A 135 0.85 17.29 2.19
C ASN A 135 1.21 17.59 3.65
N ALA A 136 1.64 16.59 4.42
CA ALA A 136 2.08 16.76 5.80
C ALA A 136 3.30 17.70 5.88
N LEU A 137 4.32 17.45 5.05
CA LEU A 137 5.54 18.24 5.00
C LEU A 137 5.31 19.68 4.55
N ARG A 138 4.32 19.93 3.68
CA ARG A 138 3.93 21.27 3.23
C ARG A 138 2.91 21.99 4.11
N SER A 139 2.38 21.32 5.12
CA SER A 139 1.43 21.94 6.03
C SER A 139 2.10 23.01 6.90
N ASP A 140 1.30 23.84 7.55
CA ASP A 140 1.78 24.81 8.54
C ASP A 140 2.53 24.14 9.72
N ARG A 141 2.32 22.83 9.91
CA ARG A 141 3.01 22.02 10.93
C ARG A 141 4.29 21.37 10.40
N GLY A 142 4.59 21.48 9.10
CA GLY A 142 5.77 20.88 8.46
C GLY A 142 7.06 21.34 9.10
N GLY A 143 7.27 22.67 9.19
CA GLY A 143 8.43 23.26 9.86
C GLY A 143 9.74 23.14 9.09
N TYR A 144 9.69 22.95 7.77
CA TYR A 144 10.86 22.92 6.89
C TYR A 144 11.11 24.31 6.29
N ASP A 145 12.33 24.82 6.43
CA ASP A 145 12.74 26.13 5.89
C ASP A 145 12.82 26.12 4.35
N ASP A 146 13.17 24.97 3.77
CA ASP A 146 13.19 24.73 2.34
C ASP A 146 12.42 23.45 2.01
N VAL A 147 11.48 23.55 1.06
CA VAL A 147 10.70 22.42 0.53
C VAL A 147 10.94 22.21 -0.96
N SER A 148 12.00 22.80 -1.51
CA SER A 148 12.42 22.65 -2.91
C SER A 148 12.76 21.20 -3.27
N PHE A 149 13.16 20.40 -2.28
CA PHE A 149 13.37 18.97 -2.43
C PHE A 149 12.09 18.21 -2.78
N LEU A 150 10.90 18.75 -2.52
CA LEU A 150 9.61 18.17 -2.95
C LEU A 150 9.33 18.48 -4.43
N SER A 151 10.19 17.93 -5.30
CA SER A 151 10.29 18.29 -6.71
C SER A 151 9.10 17.86 -7.57
N MET A 152 8.37 16.81 -7.17
CA MET A 152 7.24 16.26 -7.93
C MET A 152 5.97 16.33 -7.09
N ALA A 153 4.93 17.00 -7.57
CA ALA A 153 3.62 16.95 -6.95
C ALA A 153 2.98 15.54 -7.11
N PRO A 154 2.07 15.11 -6.21
CA PRO A 154 1.49 13.78 -6.27
C PRO A 154 0.80 13.43 -7.60
N ASP A 155 0.26 14.41 -8.32
CA ASP A 155 -0.36 14.22 -9.64
C ASP A 155 0.66 13.92 -10.76
N GLN A 156 1.94 14.19 -10.52
CA GLN A 156 3.06 13.89 -11.40
C GLN A 156 3.67 12.51 -11.17
N VAL A 157 3.33 11.86 -10.05
CA VAL A 157 3.76 10.50 -9.70
C VAL A 157 2.61 9.54 -10.04
N LYS A 158 2.68 8.85 -11.20
CA LYS A 158 1.65 7.92 -11.71
C LYS A 158 2.25 6.71 -12.40
#